data_AF-A0A6M2DLZ2-F1
#
_entry.id   AF-A0A6M2DLZ2-F1
#
_cell.length_a   1.000
_cell.length_b   1.000
_cell.length_c   1.000
_cell.angle_alpha   90.00
_cell.angle_beta   90.00
_cell.angle_gamma   90.00
#
_symmetry.space_group_name_H-M   'P 1'
#
loop_
_entity.id
_entity.type
_entity.pdbx_description
1 polymer ?
#
loop_
_entity_poly.entity_id
_entity_poly.type
_entity_poly.pdbx_seq_one_letter_code
_entity_poly.pdbx_strand_id
1 'polypeptide(L)'
;ILNKNQIENKIKCKEAALRLKNGSPKVREIVRARCKVRLIKARQKSFDNGRHLSCDELKDTLNKILLDEMQQLEDNINSEEKLLDELLEELRMQYLNSTEDEEVDDLFENLYDDVIFCPCCLKNPLRTTGTGFITCNCGLRLRNELKQLEHQIWYYVNMHSTNCEHKLEFTPIRYDLDCDTLVI
;
A
#
# COMPACT_ATOMS: atom_id res chain seq x y z
N ILE A 1 -48.07 -16.62 83.78
CA ILE A 1 -48.48 -16.96 82.39
C ILE A 1 -49.63 -16.03 82.03
N LEU A 2 -49.53 -15.24 80.94
CA LEU A 2 -50.60 -14.33 80.52
C LEU A 2 -51.80 -15.14 80.03
N ASN A 3 -53.02 -14.77 80.43
CA ASN A 3 -54.24 -15.43 79.95
C ASN A 3 -54.49 -15.04 78.48
N LYS A 4 -55.12 -15.93 77.70
CA LYS A 4 -55.40 -15.83 76.27
C LYS A 4 -55.95 -14.45 75.85
N ASN A 5 -56.88 -13.90 76.64
CA ASN A 5 -57.47 -12.58 76.37
C ASN A 5 -56.45 -11.43 76.45
N GLN A 6 -55.46 -11.52 77.35
CA GLN A 6 -54.42 -10.51 77.49
C GLN A 6 -53.43 -10.56 76.32
N ILE A 7 -53.17 -11.75 75.78
CA ILE A 7 -52.33 -11.95 74.60
C ILE A 7 -53.04 -11.40 73.35
N GLU A 8 -54.32 -11.72 73.15
CA GLU A 8 -55.12 -11.19 72.04
C GLU A 8 -55.21 -9.66 72.05
N ASN A 9 -55.39 -9.05 73.22
CA ASN A 9 -55.44 -7.60 73.33
C ASN A 9 -54.09 -6.96 72.98
N LYS A 10 -52.96 -7.54 73.42
CA LYS A 10 -51.63 -7.04 73.04
C LYS A 10 -51.37 -7.16 71.53
N ILE A 11 -51.82 -8.25 70.89
CA ILE A 11 -51.74 -8.42 69.44
C ILE A 11 -52.57 -7.35 68.72
N LYS A 12 -53.83 -7.15 69.13
CA LYS A 12 -54.71 -6.11 68.55
C LYS A 12 -54.14 -4.71 68.71
N CYS A 13 -53.60 -4.36 69.88
CA CYS A 13 -52.95 -3.06 70.10
C CYS A 13 -51.71 -2.88 69.21
N LYS A 14 -50.89 -3.93 69.06
CA LYS A 14 -49.70 -3.92 68.18
C LYS A 14 -50.11 -3.75 66.71
N GLU A 15 -51.14 -4.45 66.25
CA GLU A 15 -51.66 -4.33 64.88
C GLU A 15 -52.27 -2.96 64.61
N ALA A 16 -53.00 -2.39 65.56
CA ALA A 16 -53.54 -1.03 65.45
C ALA A 16 -52.42 0.01 65.34
N ALA A 17 -51.38 -0.08 66.18
CA ALA A 17 -50.21 0.79 66.11
C ALA A 17 -49.46 0.64 64.76
N LEU A 18 -49.34 -0.58 64.24
CA LEU A 18 -48.74 -0.84 62.93
C LEU A 18 -49.56 -0.25 61.77
N ARG A 19 -50.90 -0.30 61.84
CA ARG A 19 -51.78 0.33 60.85
C ARG A 19 -51.74 1.85 60.91
N LEU A 20 -51.61 2.44 62.11
CA LEU A 20 -51.42 3.88 62.27
C LEU A 20 -50.07 4.35 61.70
N LYS A 21 -48.99 3.62 61.98
CA LYS A 21 -47.64 3.96 61.51
C LYS A 21 -47.44 3.74 60.01
N ASN A 22 -47.95 2.63 59.46
CA ASN A 22 -47.65 2.19 58.10
C ASN A 22 -48.82 2.37 57.11
N GLY A 23 -49.94 2.90 57.59
CA GLY A 23 -51.21 2.91 56.88
C GLY A 23 -51.81 1.51 56.72
N SER A 24 -53.00 1.45 56.11
CA SER A 24 -53.58 0.19 55.67
C SER A 24 -52.74 -0.39 54.51
N PRO A 25 -52.28 -1.67 54.58
CA PRO A 25 -51.50 -2.29 53.52
C PRO A 25 -52.16 -2.20 52.15
N LYS A 26 -53.48 -2.39 52.09
CA LYS A 26 -54.30 -2.31 50.87
C LYS A 26 -54.31 -0.90 50.28
N VAL A 27 -54.44 0.13 51.12
CA VAL A 27 -54.41 1.54 50.68
C VAL A 27 -53.02 1.89 50.14
N ARG A 28 -51.97 1.46 50.83
CA ARG A 28 -50.59 1.70 50.40
C ARG A 28 -50.29 1.05 49.05
N GLU A 29 -50.77 -0.16 48.82
CA GLU A 29 -50.62 -0.86 47.54
C GLU A 29 -51.34 -0.13 46.40
N ILE A 30 -52.56 0.34 46.63
CA ILE A 30 -53.31 1.17 45.67
C ILE A 30 -52.54 2.46 45.35
N VAL A 31 -52.00 3.15 46.37
CA VAL A 31 -51.22 4.38 46.18
C VAL A 31 -49.94 4.10 45.39
N ARG A 32 -49.23 3.01 45.68
CA ARG A 32 -48.03 2.59 44.93
C ARG A 32 -48.36 2.29 43.47
N ALA A 33 -49.43 1.55 43.21
CA ALA A 33 -49.88 1.25 41.85
C ALA A 33 -50.21 2.55 41.08
N ARG A 34 -50.95 3.48 41.70
CA ARG A 34 -51.25 4.80 41.10
C ARG A 34 -50.00 5.64 40.86
N CYS A 35 -49.03 5.60 41.76
CA CYS A 35 -47.75 6.30 41.58
C CYS A 35 -46.96 5.72 40.40
N LYS A 36 -46.88 4.39 40.30
CA LYS A 36 -46.23 3.69 39.19
C LYS A 36 -46.85 4.08 37.85
N VAL A 37 -48.19 4.07 37.75
CA VAL A 37 -48.90 4.50 36.53
C VAL A 37 -48.60 5.96 36.19
N ARG A 38 -48.59 6.87 37.17
CA ARG A 38 -48.26 8.28 36.94
C ARG A 38 -46.83 8.46 36.43
N LEU A 39 -45.87 7.74 36.99
CA LEU A 39 -44.48 7.74 36.55
C LEU A 39 -44.33 7.26 35.11
N ILE A 40 -44.98 6.16 34.75
CA ILE A 40 -44.97 5.62 33.38
C ILE A 40 -45.58 6.64 32.41
N LYS A 41 -46.74 7.21 32.73
CA LYS A 41 -47.38 8.22 31.89
C LYS A 41 -46.55 9.49 31.73
N ALA A 42 -45.89 9.94 32.81
CA ALA A 42 -45.00 11.11 32.75
C ALA A 42 -43.79 10.85 31.85
N ARG A 43 -43.16 9.68 31.97
CA ARG A 43 -42.05 9.28 31.08
C ARG A 43 -42.48 9.19 29.62
N GLN A 44 -43.64 8.56 29.35
CA GLN A 44 -44.18 8.46 28.00
C GLN A 44 -44.44 9.85 27.41
N LYS A 45 -45.06 10.75 28.18
CA LYS A 45 -45.31 12.13 27.75
C LYS A 45 -44.01 12.89 27.41
N SER A 46 -42.97 12.75 28.23
CA SER A 46 -41.67 13.35 27.93
C SER A 46 -41.04 12.80 26.65
N PHE A 47 -41.20 11.50 26.39
CA PHE A 47 -40.71 10.85 25.19
C PHE A 47 -41.52 11.24 23.94
N ASP A 48 -42.84 11.30 24.05
CA ASP A 48 -43.74 11.70 22.96
C ASP A 48 -43.55 13.18 22.60
N ASN A 49 -43.30 14.05 23.59
CA ASN A 49 -42.95 15.45 23.36
C ASN A 49 -41.68 15.61 22.52
N GLY A 50 -40.70 14.71 22.65
CA GLY A 50 -39.48 14.71 21.83
C GLY A 50 -39.68 14.22 20.40
N ARG A 51 -40.86 13.66 20.08
CA ARG A 51 -41.23 13.16 18.75
C ARG A 51 -42.23 14.05 18.02
N HIS A 52 -42.69 15.13 18.65
CA HIS A 52 -43.59 16.10 18.04
C HIS A 52 -42.81 17.28 17.48
N LEU A 53 -41.90 16.98 16.55
CA LEU A 53 -41.33 18.01 15.69
C LEU A 53 -42.46 18.53 14.80
N SER A 54 -42.58 19.85 14.70
CA SER A 54 -43.44 20.47 13.71
C SER A 54 -43.03 20.03 12.30
N CYS A 55 -43.95 20.10 11.33
CA CYS A 55 -43.62 19.79 9.95
C CYS A 55 -42.44 20.62 9.41
N ASP A 56 -42.29 21.85 9.89
CA ASP A 56 -41.19 22.74 9.51
C ASP A 56 -39.85 22.27 10.10
N GLU A 57 -39.80 21.90 11.38
CA GLU A 57 -38.59 21.35 12.01
C GLU A 57 -38.16 20.01 11.39
N LEU A 58 -39.12 19.15 11.02
CA LEU A 58 -38.85 17.92 10.28
C LEU A 58 -38.27 18.21 8.90
N LYS A 59 -38.86 19.16 8.17
CA LYS A 59 -38.40 19.58 6.86
C LYS A 59 -37.00 20.16 6.91
N ASP A 60 -36.70 21.00 7.90
CA ASP A 60 -35.37 21.57 8.10
C ASP A 60 -34.33 20.50 8.44
N THR A 61 -34.70 19.53 9.28
CA THR A 61 -33.82 18.41 9.63
C THR A 61 -33.53 17.54 8.40
N LEU A 62 -34.56 17.20 7.62
CA LEU A 62 -34.41 16.43 6.40
C LEU A 62 -33.58 17.16 5.34
N ASN A 63 -33.79 18.47 5.18
CA ASN A 63 -32.98 19.28 4.27
C ASN A 63 -31.51 19.32 4.68
N LYS A 64 -31.21 19.45 5.97
CA LYS A 64 -29.82 19.40 6.46
C LYS A 64 -29.17 18.05 6.16
N ILE A 65 -29.87 16.96 6.46
CA ILE A 65 -29.39 15.61 6.15
C ILE A 65 -29.12 15.48 4.65
N LEU A 66 -30.06 15.92 3.79
CA LEU A 66 -29.89 15.85 2.35
C LEU A 66 -28.68 16.65 1.86
N LEU A 67 -28.48 17.87 2.38
CA LEU A 67 -27.33 18.71 2.00
C LEU A 67 -26.01 18.09 2.45
N ASP A 68 -25.95 17.53 3.66
CA ASP A 68 -24.75 16.86 4.16
C ASP A 68 -24.43 15.60 3.33
N GLU A 69 -25.44 14.81 2.95
CA GLU A 69 -25.28 13.64 2.09
C GLU A 69 -24.81 14.04 0.67
N MET A 70 -25.36 15.11 0.10
CA MET A 70 -24.90 15.63 -1.19
C MET A 70 -23.44 16.09 -1.14
N GLN A 71 -23.05 16.81 -0.08
CA GLN A 71 -21.66 17.24 0.11
C GLN A 71 -20.72 16.04 0.21
N GLN A 72 -21.09 15.01 0.97
CA GLN A 72 -20.29 13.79 1.09
C GLN A 72 -20.12 13.08 -0.26
N LEU A 73 -21.17 13.04 -1.09
CA LEU A 73 -21.07 12.48 -2.44
C LEU A 73 -20.13 13.28 -3.33
N GLU A 74 -20.20 14.61 -3.30
CA GLU A 74 -19.28 15.48 -4.04
C GLU A 74 -17.82 15.27 -3.60
N ASP A 75 -17.58 15.21 -2.29
CA ASP A 75 -16.25 14.96 -1.73
C ASP A 75 -15.70 13.58 -2.16
N ASN A 76 -16.56 12.55 -2.16
CA ASN A 76 -16.19 11.21 -2.63
C ASN A 76 -15.80 11.22 -4.11
N ILE A 77 -16.61 11.84 -4.99
CA ILE A 77 -16.33 11.95 -6.43
C ILE A 77 -14.99 12.67 -6.65
N ASN A 78 -14.77 13.79 -5.98
CA ASN A 78 -13.52 14.55 -6.08
C ASN A 78 -12.30 13.72 -5.60
N SER A 79 -12.49 12.83 -4.63
CA SER A 79 -11.43 11.95 -4.15
C SER A 79 -11.12 10.85 -5.17
N GLU A 80 -12.14 10.28 -5.82
CA GLU A 80 -11.98 9.25 -6.85
C GLU A 80 -11.32 9.81 -8.11
N GLU A 81 -11.67 11.04 -8.54
CA GLU A 81 -11.02 11.71 -9.67
C GLU A 81 -9.51 11.90 -9.45
N LYS A 82 -9.10 12.29 -8.24
CA LYS A 82 -7.68 12.43 -7.90
C LYS A 82 -6.93 11.10 -7.96
N LEU A 83 -7.55 10.02 -7.49
CA LEU A 83 -6.96 8.68 -7.56
C LEU A 83 -6.81 8.22 -9.02
N LEU A 84 -7.78 8.55 -9.88
CA LEU A 84 -7.72 8.26 -11.30
C LEU A 84 -6.56 9.02 -11.98
N ASP A 85 -6.39 10.30 -11.67
CA ASP A 85 -5.29 11.11 -12.19
C ASP A 85 -3.92 10.54 -11.78
N GLU A 86 -3.77 10.14 -10.52
CA GLU A 86 -2.54 9.52 -10.01
C GLU A 86 -2.23 8.20 -10.72
N LEU A 87 -3.24 7.34 -10.92
CA LEU A 87 -3.10 6.08 -11.64
C LEU A 87 -2.73 6.27 -13.11
N LEU A 88 -3.32 7.28 -13.78
CA LEU A 88 -2.98 7.61 -15.17
C LEU A 88 -1.53 8.06 -15.31
N GLU A 89 -1.03 8.85 -14.36
CA GLU A 89 0.37 9.28 -14.36
C GLU A 89 1.33 8.11 -14.08
N GLU A 90 0.98 7.21 -13.15
CA GLU A 90 1.75 5.98 -12.91
C GLU A 90 1.83 5.11 -14.17
N LEU A 91 0.70 4.90 -14.85
CA LEU A 91 0.65 4.15 -16.11
C LEU A 91 1.49 4.82 -17.20
N ARG A 92 1.47 6.15 -17.27
CA ARG A 92 2.26 6.92 -18.23
C ARG A 92 3.76 6.75 -17.99
N MET A 93 4.19 6.83 -16.73
CA MET A 93 5.59 6.60 -16.35
C MET A 93 6.03 5.17 -16.68
N GLN A 94 5.17 4.19 -16.43
CA GLN A 94 5.45 2.80 -16.80
C GLN A 94 5.64 2.64 -18.31
N TYR A 95 4.77 3.25 -19.12
CA TYR A 95 4.86 3.20 -20.58
C TYR A 95 6.17 3.81 -21.10
N LEU A 96 6.55 4.99 -20.59
CA LEU A 96 7.80 5.66 -20.96
C LEU A 96 9.03 4.79 -20.64
N ASN A 97 9.07 4.21 -19.45
CA ASN A 97 10.17 3.32 -19.05
C ASN A 97 10.25 2.07 -19.94
N SER A 98 9.10 1.48 -20.32
CA SER A 98 9.10 0.32 -21.22
C SER A 98 9.54 0.64 -22.65
N THR A 99 9.18 1.81 -23.19
CA THR A 99 9.59 2.20 -24.55
C THR A 99 11.07 2.55 -24.63
N GLU A 100 11.64 3.14 -23.58
CA GLU A 100 13.08 3.39 -23.53
C GLU A 100 13.89 2.08 -23.49
N ASP A 101 13.39 1.04 -22.85
CA ASP A 101 14.08 -0.26 -22.81
C ASP A 101 13.88 -1.07 -24.12
N GLU A 102 12.66 -1.11 -24.67
CA GLU A 102 12.37 -1.90 -25.89
C GLU A 102 12.91 -1.27 -27.19
N GLU A 103 12.80 0.05 -27.37
CA GLU A 103 13.33 0.70 -28.59
C GLU A 103 14.86 0.74 -28.60
N VAL A 104 15.50 0.73 -27.43
CA VAL A 104 16.96 0.65 -27.32
C VAL A 104 17.43 -0.76 -27.60
N ASP A 105 16.82 -1.81 -27.03
CA ASP A 105 17.25 -3.18 -27.32
C ASP A 105 17.04 -3.56 -28.80
N ASP A 106 15.89 -3.25 -29.40
CA ASP A 106 15.63 -3.56 -30.82
C ASP A 106 16.51 -2.74 -31.78
N LEU A 107 16.83 -1.48 -31.42
CA LEU A 107 17.75 -0.66 -32.21
C LEU A 107 19.21 -1.14 -32.06
N PHE A 108 19.60 -1.61 -30.87
CA PHE A 108 20.92 -2.19 -30.63
C PHE A 108 21.06 -3.54 -31.35
N GLU A 109 20.07 -4.43 -31.28
CA GLU A 109 20.11 -5.73 -31.98
C GLU A 109 20.19 -5.57 -33.50
N ASN A 110 19.50 -4.58 -34.10
CA ASN A 110 19.52 -4.35 -35.55
C ASN A 110 20.71 -3.52 -36.06
N LEU A 111 21.43 -2.80 -35.18
CA LEU A 111 22.63 -2.02 -35.55
C LEU A 111 23.94 -2.83 -35.46
N TYR A 112 23.96 -3.95 -34.74
CA TYR A 112 25.12 -4.85 -34.70
C TYR A 112 25.10 -5.87 -35.83
N ASP A 113 25.14 -5.37 -37.07
CA ASP A 113 25.80 -6.11 -38.15
C ASP A 113 27.29 -6.21 -37.77
N ASP A 114 27.76 -7.37 -37.26
CA ASP A 114 29.13 -7.96 -37.13
C ASP A 114 30.41 -7.06 -37.13
N VAL A 115 30.30 -5.76 -36.95
CA VAL A 115 31.37 -4.78 -37.12
C VAL A 115 31.96 -4.48 -35.75
N ILE A 116 32.98 -5.25 -35.39
CA ILE A 116 33.71 -5.06 -34.14
C ILE A 116 34.67 -3.86 -34.29
N PHE A 117 34.47 -2.81 -33.50
CA PHE A 117 35.37 -1.67 -33.45
C PHE A 117 36.67 -1.98 -32.69
N CYS A 118 37.76 -1.38 -33.14
CA CYS A 118 39.05 -1.57 -32.51
C CYS A 118 39.08 -1.00 -31.08
N PRO A 119 39.37 -1.81 -30.05
CA PRO A 119 39.38 -1.36 -28.65
C PRO A 119 40.49 -0.34 -28.37
N CYS A 120 41.53 -0.26 -29.21
CA CYS A 120 42.63 0.67 -29.01
C CYS A 120 42.34 2.09 -29.52
N CYS A 121 41.51 2.23 -30.56
CA CYS A 121 41.24 3.55 -31.16
C CYS A 121 39.78 3.96 -31.17
N LEU A 122 38.85 3.02 -30.96
CA LEU A 122 37.40 3.21 -30.98
C LEU A 122 36.86 3.93 -32.23
N LYS A 123 37.66 3.94 -33.31
CA LYS A 123 37.39 4.72 -34.52
C LYS A 123 37.28 3.86 -35.77
N ASN A 124 38.01 2.75 -35.81
CA ASN A 124 38.13 1.93 -37.01
C ASN A 124 37.66 0.50 -36.71
N PRO A 125 36.89 -0.14 -37.62
CA PRO A 125 36.53 -1.54 -37.49
C PRO A 125 37.76 -2.44 -37.63
N LEU A 126 37.74 -3.57 -36.91
CA LEU A 126 38.74 -4.61 -37.01
C LEU A 126 38.57 -5.36 -38.34
N ARG A 127 39.69 -5.63 -39.01
CA ARG A 127 39.73 -6.38 -40.27
C ARG A 127 40.50 -7.66 -40.09
N THR A 128 39.91 -8.78 -40.47
CA THR A 128 40.61 -10.06 -40.59
C THR A 128 41.32 -10.12 -41.94
N THR A 129 42.64 -10.13 -41.91
CA THR A 129 43.44 -10.50 -43.07
C THR A 129 43.42 -12.03 -43.14
N GLY A 130 43.15 -12.63 -44.30
CA GLY A 130 42.98 -14.08 -44.51
C GLY A 130 44.16 -14.99 -44.09
N THR A 131 45.16 -14.44 -43.41
CA THR A 131 46.34 -15.09 -42.84
C THR A 131 46.25 -15.29 -41.32
N GLY A 132 45.05 -15.19 -40.72
CA GLY A 132 44.84 -15.38 -39.27
C GLY A 132 45.33 -14.18 -38.43
N PHE A 133 45.27 -12.98 -39.00
CA PHE A 133 45.61 -11.74 -38.29
C PHE A 133 44.41 -10.79 -38.26
N ILE A 134 44.14 -10.24 -37.08
CA ILE A 134 43.22 -9.13 -36.88
C ILE A 134 44.04 -7.84 -36.94
N THR A 135 43.64 -6.91 -37.79
CA THR A 135 44.34 -5.65 -38.02
C THR A 135 43.41 -4.45 -37.90
N CYS A 136 43.97 -3.33 -37.45
CA CYS A 136 43.30 -2.03 -37.43
C CYS A 136 44.20 -0.96 -38.03
N ASN A 137 43.60 0.04 -38.68
CA ASN A 137 44.29 1.21 -39.21
C ASN A 137 45.02 2.03 -38.14
N CYS A 138 44.74 1.82 -36.85
CA CYS A 138 45.50 2.46 -35.76
C CYS A 138 46.82 1.75 -35.42
N GLY A 139 47.16 0.66 -36.13
CA GLY A 139 48.38 -0.13 -35.89
C GLY A 139 48.19 -1.37 -35.01
N LEU A 140 46.98 -1.64 -34.50
CA LEU A 140 46.71 -2.89 -33.78
C LEU A 140 46.86 -4.08 -34.74
N ARG A 141 47.69 -5.06 -34.35
CA ARG A 141 47.84 -6.33 -35.06
C ARG A 141 47.87 -7.48 -34.06
N LEU A 142 46.86 -8.33 -34.11
CA LEU A 142 46.75 -9.52 -33.26
C LEU A 142 46.84 -10.76 -34.14
N ARG A 143 47.60 -11.77 -33.72
CA ARG A 143 47.65 -13.09 -34.37
C ARG A 143 46.52 -13.95 -33.82
N ASN A 144 45.31 -13.75 -34.35
CA ASN A 144 44.14 -14.51 -33.96
C ASN A 144 43.07 -14.41 -35.04
N GLU A 145 42.04 -15.24 -34.95
CA GLU A 145 40.78 -15.04 -35.67
C GLU A 145 39.77 -14.38 -34.73
N LEU A 146 38.88 -13.55 -35.25
CA LEU A 146 37.92 -12.77 -34.43
C LEU A 146 37.12 -13.68 -33.48
N LYS A 147 36.60 -14.80 -34.01
CA LYS A 147 35.84 -15.81 -33.25
C LYS A 147 36.68 -16.55 -32.20
N GLN A 148 37.95 -16.80 -32.50
CA GLN A 148 38.86 -17.47 -31.57
C GLN A 148 39.31 -16.51 -30.45
N LEU A 149 39.51 -15.24 -30.79
CA LEU A 149 39.82 -14.18 -29.83
C LEU A 149 38.68 -13.99 -28.84
N GLU A 150 37.43 -13.97 -29.31
CA GLU A 150 36.24 -13.90 -28.46
C GLU A 150 36.22 -15.04 -27.43
N HIS A 151 36.36 -16.28 -27.90
CA HIS A 151 36.38 -17.45 -27.02
C HIS A 151 37.54 -17.40 -26.00
N GLN A 152 38.72 -16.94 -26.41
CA GLN A 152 39.87 -16.82 -25.52
C GLN A 152 39.67 -15.75 -24.45
N ILE A 153 39.17 -14.57 -24.82
CA ILE A 153 38.85 -13.51 -23.85
C ILE A 153 37.83 -14.04 -22.85
N TRP A 154 36.76 -14.65 -23.32
CA TRP A 154 35.71 -15.20 -22.46
C TRP A 154 36.25 -16.26 -21.49
N TYR A 155 37.08 -17.19 -22.00
CA TYR A 155 37.72 -18.22 -21.18
C TYR A 155 38.61 -17.62 -20.07
N TYR A 156 39.49 -16.68 -20.41
CA TYR A 156 40.41 -16.08 -19.45
C TYR A 156 39.70 -15.17 -18.43
N VAL A 157 38.67 -14.44 -18.85
CA VAL A 157 37.82 -13.65 -17.94
C VAL A 157 37.14 -14.56 -16.93
N ASN A 158 36.50 -15.63 -17.37
CA ASN A 158 35.80 -16.54 -16.47
C ASN A 158 36.74 -17.34 -15.56
N MET A 159 37.90 -17.78 -16.07
CA MET A 159 38.94 -18.40 -15.24
C MET A 159 39.47 -17.43 -14.19
N HIS A 160 39.67 -16.16 -14.52
CA HIS A 160 40.10 -15.15 -13.55
C HIS A 160 39.02 -14.87 -12.51
N SER A 161 37.77 -14.68 -12.93
CA SER A 161 36.63 -14.43 -12.03
C SER A 161 36.38 -15.57 -11.04
N THR A 162 36.76 -16.81 -11.40
CA THR A 162 36.62 -17.99 -10.52
C THR A 162 37.82 -18.19 -9.59
N ASN A 163 39.01 -17.71 -9.97
CA ASN A 163 40.25 -17.99 -9.26
C ASN A 163 40.94 -16.76 -8.63
N CYS A 164 40.41 -15.56 -8.81
CA CYS A 164 41.02 -14.31 -8.33
C CYS A 164 39.96 -13.27 -7.92
N GLU A 165 40.13 -12.66 -6.74
CA GLU A 165 39.26 -11.59 -6.23
C GLU A 165 39.65 -10.18 -6.73
N HIS A 166 40.80 -10.05 -7.41
CA HIS A 166 41.25 -8.76 -7.92
C HIS A 166 40.51 -8.40 -9.21
N LYS A 167 40.26 -7.10 -9.39
CA LYS A 167 39.67 -6.57 -10.62
C LYS A 167 40.56 -6.90 -11.82
N LEU A 168 39.96 -7.49 -12.85
CA LEU A 168 40.64 -7.81 -14.09
C LEU A 168 40.91 -6.52 -14.90
N GLU A 169 42.16 -6.33 -15.32
CA GLU A 169 42.58 -5.19 -16.13
C GLU A 169 43.20 -5.68 -17.44
N PHE A 170 42.78 -5.09 -18.56
CA PHE A 170 43.38 -5.34 -19.87
C PHE A 170 44.29 -4.18 -20.24
N THR A 171 45.54 -4.46 -20.58
CA THR A 171 46.49 -3.44 -21.03
C THR A 171 46.99 -3.77 -22.43
N PRO A 172 46.82 -2.89 -23.42
CA PRO A 172 47.41 -3.09 -24.74
C PRO A 172 48.92 -2.90 -24.65
N ILE A 173 49.68 -3.97 -24.90
CA ILE A 173 51.13 -3.87 -25.06
C ILE A 173 51.41 -3.34 -26.46
N ARG A 174 51.81 -2.07 -26.56
CA ARG A 174 52.27 -1.47 -27.81
C ARG A 174 53.71 -1.89 -28.06
N TYR A 175 53.93 -2.76 -29.05
CA TYR A 175 55.26 -2.98 -29.61
C TYR A 175 55.55 -1.84 -30.58
N ASP A 176 56.14 -0.75 -30.08
CA ASP A 176 56.77 0.24 -30.94
C ASP A 176 58.13 -0.31 -31.41
N LEU A 177 58.21 -0.56 -32.72
CA LEU A 177 59.40 -0.73 -33.56
C LEU A 177 60.28 -1.98 -33.36
N ASP A 178 60.51 -2.67 -34.47
CA ASP A 178 61.63 -3.57 -34.77
C ASP A 178 61.96 -4.68 -33.76
N CYS A 179 61.25 -5.80 -33.81
CA CYS A 179 61.93 -7.09 -33.71
C CYS A 179 61.03 -8.26 -34.10
N ASP A 180 61.60 -9.11 -34.95
CA ASP A 180 61.20 -10.49 -35.13
C ASP A 180 61.02 -11.20 -33.78
N THR A 181 59.94 -11.98 -33.71
CA THR A 181 59.75 -13.08 -32.75
C THR A 181 59.55 -12.68 -31.29
N LEU A 182 58.37 -12.99 -30.75
CA LEU A 182 58.30 -13.56 -29.41
C LEU A 182 57.25 -14.67 -29.38
N VAL A 183 57.79 -15.83 -29.01
CA VAL A 183 57.16 -17.11 -28.72
C VAL A 183 56.34 -16.95 -27.44
N ILE A 184 55.26 -17.73 -27.36
CA ILE A 184 54.35 -17.87 -26.21
C ILE A 184 55.15 -18.20 -24.94
#